data_AF-A0A1Q6R2B5-F1
#
_entry.id   AF-A0A1Q6R2B5-F1
#
_cell.length_a   1.000
_cell.length_b   1.000
_cell.length_c   1.000
_cell.angle_alpha   90.00
_cell.angle_beta   90.00
_cell.angle_gamma   90.00
#
_symmetry.space_group_name_H-M   'P 1'
#
loop_
_entity.id
_entity.type
_entity.pdbx_description
1 polymer ?
#
loop_
_entity_poly.entity_id
_entity_poly.type
_entity_poly.pdbx_seq_one_letter_code
_entity_poly.pdbx_strand_id
1 'polypeptide(L)' 'METFHHRLLADYRRRLSGDTPVLHRMRELWNYLSGSFDGAERELKAIRKARTLAEYQAAAQRLLGDCPLRENAVIET' A
#
# COMPACT_ATOMS: atom_id res chain seq x y z
N MET A 1 1.75 9.91 5.32
CA MET A 1 1.16 8.63 4.86
C MET A 1 1.79 7.40 5.52
N GLU A 2 3.09 7.39 5.80
CA GLU A 2 3.74 6.28 6.53
C GLU A 2 3.09 5.92 7.87
N THR A 3 2.75 6.90 8.71
CA THR A 3 2.11 6.62 10.02
C THR A 3 0.75 5.95 9.87
N PHE A 4 -0.03 6.33 8.85
CA PHE A 4 -1.32 5.70 8.56
C PHE A 4 -1.12 4.26 8.10
N HIS A 5 -0.18 4.02 7.18
CA HIS A 5 0.18 2.68 6.71
C HIS A 5 0.63 1.77 7.85
N HIS A 6 1.55 2.23 8.71
CA HIS A 6 2.03 1.43 9.85
C HIS A 6 0.91 1.10 10.83
N ARG A 7 0.03 2.06 11.14
CA ARG A 7 -1.11 1.82 12.04
C ARG A 7 -2.09 0.83 11.43
N LEU A 8 -2.40 0.96 10.13
CA LEU A 8 -3.29 0.07 9.42
C LEU A 8 -2.72 -1.35 9.32
N LEU A 9 -1.42 -1.46 9.03
CA LEU A 9 -0.71 -2.74 9.00
C LEU A 9 -0.71 -3.43 10.36
N ALA A 10 -0.47 -2.69 11.44
CA ALA A 10 -0.52 -3.21 12.80
C ALA A 10 -1.94 -3.68 13.18
N ASP A 11 -2.97 -2.95 12.79
CA ASP A 11 -4.37 -3.33 13.04
C ASP A 11 -4.74 -4.59 12.23
N TYR A 12 -4.32 -4.67 10.97
CA TYR A 12 -4.52 -5.86 10.15
C TYR A 12 -3.77 -7.07 10.68
N ARG A 13 -2.52 -6.93 11.13
CA ARG A 13 -1.78 -8.04 11.78
C ARG A 13 -2.42 -8.48 13.09
N ARG A 14 -3.13 -7.59 13.78
CA ARG A 14 -3.83 -7.90 15.04
C ARG A 14 -5.18 -8.59 14.80
N ARG A 15 -5.89 -8.21 13.74
CA ARG A 15 -7.21 -8.77 13.39
C ARG A 15 -7.11 -10.03 12.53
N LEU A 16 -6.15 -10.10 11.63
CA LEU A 16 -5.97 -11.20 10.69
C LEU A 16 -4.89 -12.13 11.24
N SER A 17 -5.23 -13.40 11.39
CA SER A 17 -4.27 -14.42 11.82
C SER A 17 -3.38 -14.83 10.64
N GLY A 18 -2.18 -14.25 10.57
CA GLY A 18 -1.13 -14.60 9.61
C GLY A 18 -0.81 -13.50 8.59
N ASP A 19 0.35 -13.62 7.94
CA ASP A 19 0.88 -12.59 7.05
C ASP A 19 0.18 -12.57 5.68
N THR A 20 -0.27 -13.73 5.20
CA THR A 20 -0.98 -13.88 3.92
C THR A 20 -2.28 -13.06 3.83
N PRO A 21 -3.23 -13.13 4.79
CA PRO A 21 -4.45 -12.33 4.72
C PRO A 21 -4.17 -10.82 4.82
N VAL A 22 -3.15 -10.42 5.57
CA VAL A 22 -2.70 -9.02 5.66
C VAL A 22 -2.18 -8.55 4.31
N LEU A 23 -1.31 -9.32 3.65
CA LEU A 23 -0.78 -9.01 2.33
C LEU A 23 -1.88 -8.91 1.27
N HIS A 24 -2.84 -9.83 1.28
CA HIS A 24 -3.99 -9.77 0.38
C HIS A 24 -4.77 -8.46 0.55
N ARG A 25 -5.09 -8.10 1.79
CA ARG A 25 -5.85 -6.87 2.09
C ARG A 25 -5.09 -5.61 1.71
N MET A 26 -3.79 -5.58 1.98
CA MET A 26 -2.92 -4.49 1.56
C MET A 26 -2.86 -4.38 0.03
N ARG A 27 -2.69 -5.50 -0.68
CA ARG A 27 -2.67 -5.50 -2.16
C ARG A 27 -3.98 -4.98 -2.75
N GLU A 28 -5.13 -5.34 -2.19
CA GLU A 28 -6.41 -4.77 -2.60
C GLU A 28 -6.46 -3.25 -2.40
N LEU A 29 -6.05 -2.77 -1.22
CA LEU A 29 -6.01 -1.33 -0.92
C LEU A 29 -5.13 -0.57 -1.92
N TRP A 30 -3.95 -1.09 -2.23
CA TRP A 30 -3.04 -0.47 -3.20
C TRP A 30 -3.55 -0.55 -4.64
N ASN A 31 -4.28 -1.61 -4.99
CA ASN A 31 -4.94 -1.70 -6.29
C ASN A 31 -6.09 -0.70 -6.41
N TYR A 32 -6.78 -0.37 -5.31
CA TYR A 32 -7.76 0.71 -5.29
C TYR A 32 -7.09 2.09 -5.42
N LEU A 33 -6.00 2.30 -4.67
CA LEU A 33 -5.26 3.55 -4.67
C LEU A 33 -4.35 3.75 -5.91
N SER A 34 -4.20 2.76 -6.79
CA SER A 34 -3.27 2.83 -7.91
C SER A 34 -3.56 3.97 -8.88
N GLY A 35 -4.81 4.42 -8.96
CA GLY A 35 -5.20 5.58 -9.78
C GLY A 35 -4.93 6.95 -9.13
N SER A 36 -4.61 6.97 -7.84
CA SER A 36 -4.45 8.21 -7.04
C SER A 36 -3.02 8.75 -7.01
N PHE A 37 -2.04 7.99 -7.50
CA PHE A 37 -0.62 8.34 -7.45
C PHE A 37 -0.03 8.46 -8.86
N ASP A 38 0.79 9.48 -9.10
CA ASP A 38 1.47 9.69 -10.38
C ASP A 38 2.89 9.10 -10.33
N GLY A 39 3.22 8.19 -11.26
CA GLY A 39 4.52 7.51 -11.25
C GLY A 39 4.65 6.34 -10.26
N ALA A 40 3.60 5.98 -9.52
CA ALA A 40 3.63 4.85 -8.56
C ALA A 40 3.58 3.45 -9.21
N GLU A 41 3.44 3.33 -10.52
CA GLU A 41 3.18 2.04 -11.20
C GLU A 41 4.26 0.99 -10.92
N ARG A 42 5.53 1.42 -10.80
CA ARG A 42 6.67 0.53 -10.57
C ARG A 42 6.61 -0.06 -9.16
N GLU A 43 6.37 0.79 -8.17
CA GLU A 43 6.28 0.41 -6.76
C GLU A 43 4.99 -0.36 -6.49
N LEU A 44 3.86 0.00 -7.12
CA LEU A 44 2.60 -0.75 -7.07
C LEU A 44 2.75 -2.15 -7.66
N LYS A 45 3.50 -2.31 -8.77
CA LYS A 45 3.84 -3.65 -9.29
C LYS A 45 4.67 -4.44 -8.29
N ALA A 46 5.61 -3.81 -7.58
CA ALA A 46 6.42 -4.47 -6.55
C ALA A 46 5.53 -4.90 -5.36
N ILE A 47 4.64 -4.03 -4.88
CA ILE A 47 3.63 -4.35 -3.86
C ILE A 47 2.73 -5.53 -4.30
N ARG A 48 2.28 -5.54 -5.55
CA ARG A 48 1.44 -6.63 -6.09
C ARG A 48 2.20 -7.94 -6.27
N LYS A 49 3.53 -7.90 -6.42
CA LYS A 49 4.39 -9.09 -6.54
C LYS A 49 4.96 -9.58 -5.22
N ALA A 50 4.91 -8.76 -4.16
CA ALA A 50 5.41 -9.11 -2.85
C ALA A 50 4.74 -10.40 -2.33
N ARG A 51 5.56 -11.36 -1.94
CA ARG A 51 5.12 -12.63 -1.33
C ARG A 51 5.27 -12.60 0.18
N THR A 52 6.05 -11.65 0.69
CA THR A 52 6.34 -11.49 2.12
C THR A 52 6.03 -10.06 2.58
N LEU A 53 5.77 -9.88 3.88
CA LEU A 53 5.58 -8.57 4.48
C LEU A 53 6.82 -7.66 4.32
N ALA A 54 8.02 -8.24 4.34
CA ALA A 54 9.26 -7.50 4.18
C ALA A 54 9.38 -6.88 2.78
N GLU A 55 9.13 -7.66 1.72
CA GLU A 55 9.11 -7.17 0.34
C GLU A 55 8.04 -6.10 0.15
N TYR A 56 6.86 -6.35 0.71
CA TYR A 56 5.74 -5.40 0.68
C TYR A 56 6.12 -4.07 1.35
N GLN A 57 6.68 -4.14 2.56
CA GLN A 57 7.03 -2.95 3.34
C GLN A 57 8.12 -2.14 2.64
N ALA A 58 9.14 -2.79 2.07
CA ALA A 58 10.18 -2.10 1.30
C ALA A 58 9.59 -1.37 0.07
N ALA A 59 8.67 -2.00 -0.65
CA ALA A 59 8.01 -1.36 -1.79
C ALA A 59 7.06 -0.22 -1.36
N ALA A 60 6.32 -0.40 -0.26
CA ALA A 60 5.45 0.63 0.29
C ALA A 60 6.25 1.85 0.78
N GLN A 61 7.38 1.65 1.44
CA GLN A 61 8.26 2.76 1.87
C GLN A 61 8.80 3.54 0.67
N ARG A 62 9.19 2.84 -0.40
CA ARG A 62 9.59 3.51 -1.65
C ARG A 62 8.43 4.30 -2.24
N LEU A 63 7.24 3.72 -2.36
CA LEU A 63 6.08 4.45 -2.87
C LEU A 63 5.74 5.69 -2.03
N LEU A 64 5.81 5.58 -0.71
CA LEU A 64 5.52 6.67 0.21
C LEU A 64 6.58 7.78 0.21
N GLY A 65 7.83 7.46 -0.13
CA GLY A 65 8.93 8.43 -0.21
C GLY A 65 9.17 9.03 -1.59
N ASP A 66 9.01 8.24 -2.65
CA ASP A 66 9.31 8.63 -4.04
C ASP A 66 8.08 9.20 -4.77
N CYS A 67 6.87 8.83 -4.36
CA CYS A 67 5.65 9.15 -5.09
C CYS A 67 4.77 10.14 -4.31
N PRO A 68 4.71 11.43 -4.72
CA PRO A 68 3.77 12.37 -4.14
C PRO A 68 2.33 11.98 -4.50
N LEU A 69 1.42 12.08 -3.53
CA LEU A 69 -0.02 11.96 -3.79
C LEU A 69 -0.42 13.01 -4.83
N ARG A 70 -1.22 12.62 -5.84
CA ARG A 70 -1.83 13.62 -6.73
C ARG A 70 -2.75 14.50 -5.88
N GLU A 71 -2.46 15.80 -5.79
CA GLU A 71 -3.26 16.78 -5.03
C GLU A 71 -4.71 16.93 -5.54
N ASN A 72 -5.08 16.24 -6.63
CA ASN A 72 -6.38 16.35 -7.30
C ASN A 72 -7.15 15.01 -7.30
N ALA A 73 -7.14 14.28 -6.19
CA ALA A 73 -8.14 13.24 -5.96
C ALA A 73 -9.47 13.92 -5.60
N VAL A 74 -10.12 14.53 -6.60
CA VAL A 74 -11.53 14.91 -6.51
C VAL A 74 -12.28 13.61 -6.24
N ILE A 75 -12.78 13.46 -5.02
CA ILE A 75 -13.83 12.49 -4.73
C ILE A 75 -15.07 13.06 -5.42
N GLU A 76 -15.27 12.76 -6.69
CA GLU A 76 -16.57 13.00 -7.32
C GLU A 76 -17.60 12.20 -6.50
N THR A 77 -18.55 12.96 -5.96
CA THR A 77 -19.61 12.54 -5.02
C THR A 77 -20.81 12.01 -5.79
#